data_AF-A0A2H1KLV4-F1
#
_entry.id   AF-A0A2H1KLV4-F1
#
_cell.length_a   1.000
_cell.length_b   1.000
_cell.length_c   1.000
_cell.angle_alpha   90.00
_cell.angle_beta   90.00
_cell.angle_gamma   90.00
#
_symmetry.space_group_name_H-M   'P 1'
#
loop_
_entity.id
_entity.type
_entity.pdbx_description
1 polymer ?
#
loop_
_entity_poly.entity_id
_entity_poly.type
_entity_poly.pdbx_seq_one_letter_code
_entity_poly.pdbx_strand_id
1 'polypeptide(L)'
;MNSCASQTDDLGRRSDDDEAALSVRSLMKWHFSPRTGSPFWVASRPSLPFDPLEDVRTPEQLDMFTDWTGVPDEAKGLSLIPAGLPRAERIVRAGFRGAGLPLLERWLDQLVTWRVSGYSKPPALGGDCTLIALAPDAQFAIAVSAERARRLGTRPYLVDPDEATLREVPIGSCDEGARQCWSAMPDAQVRYISTSPGYLVSLLANARFSRVLSRSVRHVAIYVDWEHEDLAFAALHAVPEHVEVSLVVSVPEAVAEFRTGLVRREDNTFKFHGFDPHISVTWGKLGDNSDSCSEPRSDLRVTHLSRWGFLPGVRVKTERVAYSLGRTPAGFGVRRH
;
A
#
# COMPACT_ATOMS: atom_id res chain seq x y z
N MET A 1 4.11 -8.94 53.74
CA MET A 1 4.75 -9.12 52.41
C MET A 1 3.64 -9.17 51.37
N ASN A 2 3.72 -8.20 50.45
CA ASN A 2 3.11 -8.03 49.13
C ASN A 2 1.59 -8.02 48.96
N SER A 3 1.07 -6.78 49.01
CA SER A 3 -0.06 -6.27 48.23
C SER A 3 0.31 -6.22 46.74
N CYS A 4 -0.51 -6.80 45.86
CA CYS A 4 -0.49 -6.50 44.42
C CYS A 4 -1.84 -6.86 43.79
N ALA A 5 -2.74 -5.88 43.67
CA ALA A 5 -3.90 -5.95 42.80
C ALA A 5 -4.42 -4.54 42.51
N SER A 6 -3.94 -3.93 41.41
CA SER A 6 -4.67 -2.88 40.67
C SER A 6 -3.87 -2.46 39.43
N GLN A 7 -3.94 -3.22 38.34
CA GLN A 7 -3.59 -2.74 36.99
C GLN A 7 -4.45 -3.45 35.95
N THR A 8 -5.72 -3.06 35.86
CA THR A 8 -6.60 -3.39 34.74
C THR A 8 -7.55 -2.21 34.51
N ASP A 9 -7.02 -1.07 34.04
CA ASP A 9 -7.88 -0.01 33.48
C ASP A 9 -7.14 1.00 32.59
N ASP A 10 -6.22 0.54 31.73
CA ASP A 10 -5.41 1.43 30.87
C ASP A 10 -5.53 1.10 29.36
N LEU A 11 -6.46 0.21 28.99
CA LEU A 11 -6.71 -0.15 27.58
C LEU A 11 -7.87 0.62 26.94
N GLY A 12 -8.73 1.26 27.74
CA GLY A 12 -9.87 2.04 27.24
C GLY A 12 -9.58 3.53 27.03
N ARG A 13 -8.50 4.07 27.61
CA ARG A 13 -8.20 5.51 27.55
C ARG A 13 -7.36 5.91 26.33
N ARG A 14 -6.79 4.92 25.63
CA ARG A 14 -5.89 5.12 24.50
C ARG A 14 -6.62 5.24 23.15
N SER A 15 -7.85 4.73 23.04
CA SER A 15 -8.65 4.79 21.82
C SER A 15 -9.20 6.19 21.55
N ASP A 16 -9.69 6.87 22.58
CA ASP A 16 -10.49 8.09 22.40
C ASP A 16 -9.60 9.32 22.11
N ASP A 17 -8.39 9.37 22.67
CA ASP A 17 -7.39 10.41 22.38
C ASP A 17 -6.71 10.20 21.01
N ASP A 18 -6.56 8.95 20.53
CA ASP A 18 -6.03 8.63 19.20
C ASP A 18 -7.08 8.87 18.09
N GLU A 19 -8.37 8.71 18.39
CA GLU A 19 -9.48 8.98 17.44
C GLU A 19 -9.76 10.50 17.31
N ALA A 20 -9.68 11.26 18.41
CA ALA A 20 -9.74 12.73 18.38
C ALA A 20 -8.55 13.38 17.64
N ALA A 21 -7.41 12.68 17.57
CA ALA A 21 -6.18 13.14 16.93
C ALA A 21 -6.17 13.08 15.39
N LEU A 22 -7.20 12.52 14.75
CA LEU A 22 -7.22 12.24 13.31
C LEU A 22 -8.26 13.04 12.50
N SER A 23 -8.86 14.09 13.08
CA SER A 23 -9.70 14.98 12.27
C SER A 23 -8.88 15.71 11.20
N VAL A 24 -9.49 15.95 10.03
CA VAL A 24 -8.87 16.71 8.93
C VAL A 24 -8.30 18.04 9.43
N ARG A 25 -9.06 18.76 10.26
CA ARG A 25 -8.61 20.02 10.88
C ARG A 25 -7.34 19.87 11.70
N SER A 26 -7.22 18.78 12.47
CA SER A 26 -6.03 18.55 13.31
C SER A 26 -4.82 18.18 12.46
N LEU A 27 -5.02 17.42 11.38
CA LEU A 27 -3.95 17.07 10.44
C LEU A 27 -3.53 18.27 9.57
N MET A 28 -4.44 19.17 9.20
CA MET A 28 -4.07 20.44 8.56
C MET A 28 -3.19 21.28 9.49
N LYS A 29 -3.57 21.43 10.77
CA LYS A 29 -2.72 22.09 11.77
C LYS A 29 -1.35 21.42 11.91
N TRP A 30 -1.32 20.10 11.90
CA TRP A 30 -0.08 19.33 11.97
C TRP A 30 0.86 19.64 10.80
N HIS A 31 0.36 19.59 9.56
CA HIS A 31 1.16 19.74 8.35
C HIS A 31 1.54 21.17 7.98
N PHE A 32 0.76 22.17 8.41
CA PHE A 32 0.96 23.58 8.05
C PHE A 32 1.47 24.47 9.19
N SER A 33 1.64 23.94 10.40
CA SER A 33 2.24 24.68 11.51
C SER A 33 3.77 24.72 11.40
N PRO A 34 4.44 25.88 11.57
CA PRO A 34 5.91 25.98 11.51
C PRO A 34 6.66 25.04 12.47
N ARG A 35 6.02 24.62 13.57
CA ARG A 35 6.65 23.76 14.59
C ARG A 35 6.62 22.27 14.24
N THR A 36 5.59 21.82 13.52
CA THR A 36 5.34 20.38 13.29
C THR A 36 5.27 19.99 11.83
N GLY A 37 4.94 20.94 10.96
CA GLY A 37 4.65 20.72 9.55
C GLY A 37 5.84 20.25 8.75
N SER A 38 5.57 19.78 7.55
CA SER A 38 6.64 19.48 6.62
C SER A 38 7.23 20.80 6.09
N PRO A 39 8.56 20.92 5.96
CA PRO A 39 9.19 22.12 5.40
C PRO A 39 8.57 22.54 4.06
N PHE A 40 8.19 21.57 3.22
CA PHE A 40 7.46 21.81 1.98
C PHE A 40 6.13 22.52 2.21
N TRP A 41 5.20 21.94 2.98
CA TRP A 41 3.86 22.50 3.17
C TRP A 41 3.88 23.83 3.91
N VAL A 42 4.79 24.00 4.88
CA VAL A 42 4.99 25.27 5.59
C VAL A 42 5.44 26.36 4.61
N ALA A 43 6.38 26.07 3.72
CA ALA A 43 6.85 27.01 2.70
C ALA A 43 5.82 27.29 1.60
N SER A 44 5.00 26.29 1.23
CA SER A 44 3.96 26.41 0.21
C SER A 44 2.72 27.15 0.70
N ARG A 45 2.45 27.20 2.02
CA ARG A 45 1.24 27.80 2.58
C ARG A 45 0.93 29.21 2.03
N PRO A 46 1.86 30.17 1.97
CA PRO A 46 1.57 31.53 1.50
C PRO A 46 1.24 31.61 0.00
N SER A 47 1.56 30.56 -0.77
CA SER A 47 1.29 30.49 -2.22
C SER A 47 -0.05 29.82 -2.56
N LEU A 48 -0.73 29.23 -1.57
CA LEU A 48 -2.05 28.65 -1.76
C LEU A 48 -3.11 29.76 -1.90
N PRO A 49 -4.12 29.61 -2.78
CA PRO A 49 -5.18 30.60 -2.94
C PRO A 49 -6.22 30.58 -1.80
N PHE A 50 -5.98 29.79 -0.74
CA PHE A 50 -6.83 29.60 0.43
C PHE A 50 -5.96 29.36 1.67
N ASP A 51 -6.51 29.51 2.88
CA ASP A 51 -5.81 29.17 4.12
C ASP A 51 -6.13 27.73 4.55
N PRO A 52 -5.19 26.77 4.46
CA PRO A 52 -5.45 25.38 4.84
C PRO A 52 -5.78 25.20 6.33
N LEU A 53 -5.45 26.17 7.20
CA LEU A 53 -5.79 26.10 8.63
C LEU A 53 -7.24 26.50 8.93
N GLU A 54 -7.84 27.32 8.06
CA GLU A 54 -9.19 27.86 8.26
C GLU A 54 -10.20 27.27 7.27
N ASP A 55 -9.83 27.10 6.02
CA ASP A 55 -10.75 26.72 4.95
C ASP A 55 -10.93 25.20 4.81
N VAL A 56 -10.02 24.39 5.37
CA VAL A 56 -10.03 22.92 5.24
C VAL A 56 -10.33 22.24 6.59
N ARG A 57 -11.55 21.73 6.71
CA ARG A 57 -12.10 21.12 7.93
C ARG A 57 -12.74 19.76 7.69
N THR A 58 -13.15 19.44 6.46
CA THR A 58 -13.76 18.16 6.07
C THR A 58 -12.96 17.46 4.95
N PRO A 59 -13.13 16.14 4.75
CA PRO A 59 -12.44 15.41 3.69
C PRO A 59 -12.71 15.97 2.29
N GLU A 60 -13.93 16.44 2.03
CA GLU A 60 -14.33 17.00 0.73
C GLU A 60 -13.55 18.28 0.38
N GLN A 61 -13.12 19.04 1.40
CA GLN A 61 -12.35 20.27 1.20
C GLN A 61 -10.88 19.99 0.86
N LEU A 62 -10.41 18.73 0.94
CA LEU A 62 -9.09 18.35 0.44
C LEU A 62 -8.99 18.48 -1.08
N ASP A 63 -10.12 18.51 -1.79
CA ASP A 63 -10.15 18.77 -3.24
C ASP A 63 -9.67 20.19 -3.59
N MET A 64 -9.52 21.11 -2.63
CA MET A 64 -8.92 22.43 -2.89
C MET A 64 -7.43 22.36 -3.29
N PHE A 65 -6.77 21.22 -3.08
CA PHE A 65 -5.37 20.98 -3.44
C PHE A 65 -5.17 20.38 -4.85
N THR A 66 -6.06 20.67 -5.81
CA THR A 66 -6.12 20.03 -7.15
C THR A 66 -4.84 20.12 -7.99
N ASP A 67 -4.00 21.11 -7.76
CA ASP A 67 -2.83 21.42 -8.58
C ASP A 67 -1.54 20.74 -8.12
N TRP A 68 -1.61 19.90 -7.08
CA TRP A 68 -0.46 19.11 -6.67
C TRP A 68 -0.14 18.04 -7.72
N THR A 69 1.04 18.11 -8.33
CA THR A 69 1.49 17.22 -9.42
C THR A 69 2.50 16.18 -8.96
N GLY A 70 2.56 15.87 -7.66
CA GLY A 70 3.60 15.02 -7.12
C GLY A 70 4.91 15.77 -6.95
N VAL A 71 5.89 15.10 -6.36
CA VAL A 71 7.23 15.64 -6.18
C VAL A 71 8.18 14.99 -7.18
N PRO A 72 8.82 15.78 -8.08
CA PRO A 72 9.62 15.23 -9.17
C PRO A 72 11.04 14.79 -8.77
N ASP A 73 11.50 15.05 -7.54
CA ASP A 73 12.89 14.80 -7.12
C ASP A 73 12.99 14.43 -5.62
N GLU A 74 13.96 13.56 -5.29
CA GLU A 74 14.20 12.98 -3.96
C GLU A 74 14.43 14.06 -2.89
N ALA A 75 15.19 15.12 -3.21
CA ALA A 75 15.47 16.21 -2.28
C ALA A 75 14.19 16.94 -1.82
N LYS A 76 13.21 17.08 -2.73
CA LYS A 76 11.89 17.62 -2.41
C LYS A 76 11.01 16.56 -1.71
N GLY A 77 11.27 15.27 -1.92
CA GLY A 77 10.60 14.19 -1.21
C GLY A 77 10.90 14.23 0.29
N LEU A 78 12.15 14.49 0.67
CA LEU A 78 12.54 14.61 2.08
C LEU A 78 11.92 15.83 2.79
N SER A 79 11.67 16.92 2.07
CA SER A 79 11.01 18.10 2.65
C SER A 79 9.51 17.92 2.88
N LEU A 80 8.92 16.80 2.42
CA LEU A 80 7.56 16.40 2.77
C LEU A 80 7.45 15.69 4.13
N ILE A 81 8.58 15.30 4.75
CA ILE A 81 8.57 14.68 6.09
C ILE A 81 8.22 15.76 7.14
N PRO A 82 7.16 15.57 7.95
CA PRO A 82 6.80 16.53 9.00
C PRO A 82 7.90 16.69 10.06
N ALA A 83 8.28 17.93 10.37
CA ALA A 83 9.34 18.25 11.33
C ALA A 83 8.98 17.88 12.79
N GLY A 84 7.68 17.70 13.07
CA GLY A 84 7.18 17.30 14.38
C GLY A 84 7.36 15.81 14.70
N LEU A 85 7.77 14.99 13.73
CA LEU A 85 8.00 13.57 13.95
C LEU A 85 9.25 13.33 14.82
N PRO A 86 9.25 12.31 15.69
CA PRO A 86 10.44 11.94 16.44
C PRO A 86 11.62 11.61 15.52
N ARG A 87 12.84 12.06 15.87
CA ARG A 87 14.08 11.73 15.13
C ARG A 87 14.32 10.22 14.96
N ALA A 88 13.75 9.40 15.84
CA ALA A 88 13.85 7.96 15.80
C ALA A 88 12.92 7.30 14.77
N GLU A 89 12.05 8.04 14.08
CA GLU A 89 11.32 7.51 12.94
C GLU A 89 12.31 7.25 11.79
N ARG A 90 12.76 5.99 11.71
CA ARG A 90 13.70 5.55 10.67
C ARG A 90 12.98 5.67 9.33
N ILE A 91 13.56 6.41 8.40
CA ILE A 91 13.17 6.37 6.99
C ILE A 91 13.50 4.95 6.53
N VAL A 92 12.48 4.13 6.23
CA VAL A 92 12.70 2.71 5.95
C VAL A 92 13.21 2.47 4.55
N ARG A 93 12.89 3.33 3.58
CA ARG A 93 13.53 3.38 2.25
C ARG A 93 13.02 4.62 1.50
N ALA A 94 13.90 5.51 1.08
CA ALA A 94 13.61 6.44 -0.02
C ALA A 94 13.87 5.69 -1.33
N GLY A 95 12.93 4.84 -1.74
CA GLY A 95 13.11 3.93 -2.89
C GLY A 95 14.26 2.95 -2.66
N PHE A 96 14.01 1.64 -2.76
CA PHE A 96 15.16 0.75 -2.91
C PHE A 96 15.73 1.03 -4.32
N ARG A 97 16.79 1.86 -4.35
CA ARG A 97 17.28 2.72 -5.46
C ARG A 97 16.61 4.10 -5.63
N GLY A 98 16.67 4.96 -4.61
CA GLY A 98 16.91 6.42 -4.76
C GLY A 98 15.95 7.23 -5.64
N ALA A 99 14.75 6.73 -5.92
CA ALA A 99 13.72 7.43 -6.68
C ALA A 99 12.37 7.20 -5.97
N GLY A 100 11.73 8.29 -5.54
CA GLY A 100 10.41 8.28 -4.93
C GLY A 100 10.33 8.96 -3.57
N LEU A 101 9.12 8.97 -3.00
CA LEU A 101 8.85 9.55 -1.70
C LEU A 101 9.46 8.72 -0.56
N PRO A 102 9.90 9.35 0.54
CA PRO A 102 10.40 8.63 1.70
C PRO A 102 9.30 7.79 2.35
N LEU A 103 9.52 6.48 2.45
CA LEU A 103 8.64 5.57 3.18
C LEU A 103 9.05 5.51 4.66
N LEU A 104 8.23 6.09 5.54
CA LEU A 104 8.47 6.11 6.98
C LEU A 104 8.09 4.79 7.65
N GLU A 105 8.91 4.32 8.61
CA GLU A 105 8.73 3.02 9.28
C GLU A 105 7.34 2.83 9.88
N ARG A 106 6.88 3.84 10.64
CA ARG A 106 5.60 3.79 11.35
C ARG A 106 4.41 3.81 10.40
N TRP A 107 4.51 4.54 9.29
CA TRP A 107 3.47 4.49 8.25
C TRP A 107 3.41 3.12 7.60
N LEU A 108 4.56 2.57 7.19
CA LEU A 108 4.63 1.22 6.63
C LEU A 108 4.06 0.19 7.60
N ASP A 109 4.38 0.32 8.89
CA ASP A 109 3.85 -0.54 9.95
C ASP A 109 2.31 -0.51 10.01
N GLN A 110 1.69 0.68 9.98
CA GLN A 110 0.24 0.81 9.97
C GLN A 110 -0.39 0.28 8.68
N LEU A 111 0.15 0.66 7.52
CA LEU A 111 -0.35 0.22 6.22
C LEU A 111 -0.32 -1.31 6.12
N VAL A 112 0.77 -1.96 6.53
CA VAL A 112 0.86 -3.42 6.46
C VAL A 112 -0.02 -4.07 7.53
N THR A 113 -0.19 -3.48 8.72
CA THR A 113 -1.18 -3.93 9.73
C THR A 113 -2.57 -4.01 9.11
N TRP A 114 -2.99 -2.94 8.42
CA TRP A 114 -4.25 -2.92 7.69
C TRP A 114 -4.28 -3.95 6.54
N ARG A 115 -3.19 -4.08 5.77
CA ARG A 115 -3.11 -5.01 4.65
C ARG A 115 -3.27 -6.46 5.07
N VAL A 116 -2.76 -6.83 6.25
CA VAL A 116 -2.91 -8.18 6.82
C VAL A 116 -4.14 -8.34 7.71
N SER A 117 -4.91 -7.26 7.94
CA SER A 117 -6.17 -7.36 8.67
C SER A 117 -7.16 -8.27 7.90
N GLY A 118 -7.71 -9.26 8.60
CA GLY A 118 -8.57 -10.30 8.00
C GLY A 118 -7.84 -11.56 7.56
N TYR A 119 -6.50 -11.61 7.59
CA TYR A 119 -5.78 -12.87 7.42
C TYR A 119 -5.90 -13.69 8.71
N SER A 120 -6.38 -14.93 8.58
CA SER A 120 -6.21 -15.92 9.64
C SER A 120 -4.72 -16.26 9.70
N LYS A 121 -4.03 -15.84 10.76
CA LYS A 121 -2.58 -16.13 10.91
C LYS A 121 -2.42 -17.65 11.04
N PRO A 122 -1.88 -18.35 10.03
CA PRO A 122 -1.59 -19.75 10.22
C PRO A 122 -0.47 -19.88 11.26
N PRO A 123 -0.38 -21.01 11.99
CA PRO A 123 0.81 -21.27 12.81
C PRO A 123 2.04 -21.18 11.90
N ALA A 124 2.95 -20.25 12.20
CA ALA A 124 4.16 -20.07 11.42
C ALA A 124 4.99 -21.36 11.55
N LEU A 125 5.04 -22.14 10.48
CA LEU A 125 5.96 -23.26 10.39
C LEU A 125 7.32 -22.66 10.04
N GLY A 126 8.33 -22.97 10.85
CA GLY A 126 9.69 -22.53 10.57
C GLY A 126 10.13 -22.97 9.18
N GLY A 127 10.55 -22.01 8.35
CA GLY A 127 11.06 -22.28 7.00
C GLY A 127 10.14 -21.88 5.84
N ASP A 128 8.87 -21.51 6.08
CA ASP A 128 7.97 -21.06 5.01
C ASP A 128 8.41 -19.70 4.41
N CYS A 129 8.15 -19.49 3.12
CA CYS A 129 8.57 -18.30 2.40
C CYS A 129 7.49 -17.62 1.56
N THR A 130 7.68 -16.32 1.32
CA THR A 130 6.92 -15.52 0.35
C THR A 130 7.82 -15.20 -0.83
N LEU A 131 7.34 -15.46 -2.05
CA LEU A 131 8.00 -15.00 -3.27
C LEU A 131 7.44 -13.65 -3.70
N ILE A 132 8.32 -12.74 -4.08
CA ILE A 132 7.98 -11.41 -4.59
C ILE A 132 8.55 -11.34 -6.01
N ALA A 133 7.69 -11.47 -7.00
CA ALA A 133 8.01 -11.42 -8.42
C ALA A 133 7.42 -10.14 -9.01
N LEU A 134 8.09 -9.02 -8.72
CA LEU A 134 7.69 -7.68 -9.17
C LEU A 134 8.86 -7.03 -9.89
N ALA A 135 8.53 -6.11 -10.79
CA ALA A 135 9.53 -5.37 -11.55
C ALA A 135 10.52 -4.64 -10.61
N PRO A 136 11.81 -4.52 -10.99
CA PRO A 136 12.82 -3.84 -10.17
C PRO A 136 12.57 -2.35 -9.90
N ASP A 137 11.58 -1.72 -10.51
CA ASP A 137 11.17 -0.33 -10.24
C ASP A 137 9.95 -0.24 -9.32
N ALA A 138 9.23 -1.35 -9.07
CA ALA A 138 8.07 -1.45 -8.18
C ALA A 138 8.44 -1.45 -6.69
N GLN A 139 9.31 -0.52 -6.28
CA GLN A 139 10.02 -0.58 -5.00
C GLN A 139 9.11 -0.41 -3.78
N PHE A 140 8.08 0.40 -3.89
CA PHE A 140 7.07 0.54 -2.84
C PHE A 140 6.31 -0.78 -2.62
N ALA A 141 5.81 -1.40 -3.69
CA ALA A 141 5.12 -2.69 -3.65
C ALA A 141 6.01 -3.82 -3.12
N ILE A 142 7.30 -3.84 -3.49
CA ILE A 142 8.30 -4.78 -2.96
C ILE A 142 8.45 -4.60 -1.45
N ALA A 143 8.59 -3.36 -0.96
CA ALA A 143 8.74 -3.07 0.47
C ALA A 143 7.51 -3.50 1.27
N VAL A 144 6.30 -3.16 0.80
CA VAL A 144 5.03 -3.55 1.44
C VAL A 144 4.86 -5.07 1.42
N SER A 145 5.18 -5.74 0.31
CA SER A 145 5.12 -7.20 0.20
C SER A 145 6.12 -7.91 1.12
N ALA A 146 7.34 -7.38 1.27
CA ALA A 146 8.33 -7.94 2.17
C ALA A 146 7.91 -7.83 3.65
N GLU A 147 7.34 -6.69 4.04
CA GLU A 147 6.86 -6.50 5.40
C GLU A 147 5.60 -7.32 5.70
N ARG A 148 4.69 -7.44 4.72
CA ARG A 148 3.58 -8.40 4.74
C ARG A 148 4.07 -9.81 5.02
N ALA A 149 5.10 -10.27 4.30
CA ALA A 149 5.63 -11.62 4.44
C ALA A 149 6.09 -11.90 5.88
N ARG A 150 6.80 -10.95 6.49
CA ARG A 150 7.31 -11.07 7.87
C ARG A 150 6.17 -11.17 8.89
N ARG A 151 5.11 -10.37 8.73
CA ARG A 151 3.94 -10.44 9.64
C ARG A 151 3.17 -11.74 9.53
N LEU A 152 3.14 -12.32 8.34
CA LEU A 152 2.58 -13.65 8.09
C LEU A 152 3.53 -14.78 8.52
N GLY A 153 4.71 -14.46 9.07
CA GLY A 153 5.66 -15.44 9.60
C GLY A 153 6.52 -16.12 8.54
N THR A 154 6.65 -15.52 7.35
CA THR A 154 7.40 -16.08 6.22
C THR A 154 8.59 -15.21 5.85
N ARG A 155 9.63 -15.83 5.26
CA ARG A 155 10.79 -15.09 4.76
C ARG A 155 10.52 -14.52 3.35
N PRO A 156 10.72 -13.21 3.11
CA PRO A 156 10.52 -12.61 1.80
C PRO A 156 11.71 -12.82 0.88
N TYR A 157 11.47 -13.38 -0.29
CA TYR A 157 12.46 -13.49 -1.37
C TYR A 157 11.99 -12.73 -2.60
N LEU A 158 12.80 -11.80 -3.07
CA LEU A 158 12.61 -11.19 -4.39
C LEU A 158 13.11 -12.19 -5.44
N VAL A 159 12.27 -12.46 -6.43
CA VAL A 159 12.54 -13.37 -7.54
C VAL A 159 12.69 -12.56 -8.81
N ASP A 160 13.76 -12.84 -9.54
CA ASP A 160 13.91 -12.45 -10.93
C ASP A 160 13.49 -13.66 -11.80
N PRO A 161 12.29 -13.64 -12.42
CA PRO A 161 11.80 -14.77 -13.20
C PRO A 161 12.59 -14.97 -14.49
N ASP A 162 13.20 -13.92 -15.03
CA ASP A 162 13.94 -13.97 -16.30
C ASP A 162 15.37 -14.49 -16.07
N GLU A 163 16.00 -14.08 -14.97
CA GLU A 163 17.33 -14.58 -14.57
C GLU A 163 17.28 -15.89 -13.76
N ALA A 164 16.09 -16.35 -13.36
CA ALA A 164 15.87 -17.51 -12.47
C ALA A 164 16.65 -17.42 -11.14
N THR A 165 16.82 -16.20 -10.62
CA THR A 165 17.52 -15.94 -9.35
C THR A 165 16.55 -15.52 -8.24
N LEU A 166 16.97 -15.73 -6.99
CA LEU A 166 16.28 -15.21 -5.81
C LEU A 166 17.25 -14.47 -4.91
N ARG A 167 16.72 -13.52 -4.14
CA ARG A 167 17.46 -12.84 -3.07
C ARG A 167 16.53 -12.56 -1.88
N GLU A 168 17.01 -12.79 -0.67
CA GLU A 168 16.25 -12.42 0.53
C GLU A 168 16.19 -10.89 0.65
N VAL A 169 15.03 -10.36 1.00
CA VAL A 169 14.86 -8.92 1.23
C VAL A 169 15.16 -8.61 2.70
N PRO A 170 16.28 -7.95 3.04
CA PRO A 170 16.65 -7.73 4.44
C PRO A 170 15.71 -6.73 5.12
N ILE A 171 15.65 -6.82 6.45
CA ILE A 171 14.93 -5.86 7.31
C ILE A 171 15.73 -4.55 7.34
N GLY A 172 15.07 -3.41 7.08
CA GLY A 172 15.64 -2.09 7.38
C GLY A 172 16.94 -1.69 6.66
N SER A 173 17.49 -2.53 5.77
CA SER A 173 18.70 -2.23 4.99
C SER A 173 18.39 -2.09 3.49
N CYS A 174 19.12 -1.19 2.83
CA CYS A 174 19.20 -1.08 1.38
C CYS A 174 20.21 -2.09 0.78
N ASP A 175 20.97 -2.80 1.62
CA ASP A 175 21.96 -3.79 1.17
C ASP A 175 21.24 -4.94 0.45
N GLU A 176 21.80 -5.36 -0.68
CA GLU A 176 21.28 -6.50 -1.40
C GLU A 176 21.64 -7.80 -0.66
N GLY A 177 20.65 -8.59 -0.27
CA GLY A 177 20.88 -9.96 0.16
C GLY A 177 21.58 -10.75 -0.95
N ALA A 178 22.42 -11.72 -0.59
CA ALA A 178 23.16 -12.51 -1.58
C ALA A 178 22.21 -13.16 -2.59
N ARG A 179 22.48 -12.97 -3.88
CA ARG A 179 21.76 -13.66 -4.96
C ARG A 179 22.05 -15.15 -4.89
N GLN A 180 21.00 -15.95 -4.97
CA GLN A 180 21.06 -17.40 -4.99
C GLN A 180 20.29 -17.91 -6.19
N CYS A 181 20.73 -19.02 -6.77
CA CYS A 181 19.89 -19.70 -7.75
C CYS A 181 18.72 -20.31 -6.99
N TRP A 182 17.51 -20.19 -7.52
CA TRP A 182 16.35 -20.74 -6.85
C TRP A 182 16.32 -22.29 -6.83
N SER A 183 17.14 -22.95 -7.67
CA SER A 183 17.44 -24.38 -7.54
C SER A 183 18.10 -24.73 -6.21
N ALA A 184 18.79 -23.77 -5.59
CA ALA A 184 19.43 -23.89 -4.28
C ALA A 184 18.55 -23.42 -3.12
N MET A 185 17.30 -23.00 -3.37
CA MET A 185 16.38 -22.63 -2.31
C MET A 185 16.12 -23.88 -1.44
N PRO A 186 16.14 -23.76 -0.09
CA PRO A 186 15.81 -24.88 0.79
C PRO A 186 14.42 -25.45 0.44
N ASP A 187 14.09 -26.65 0.93
CA ASP A 187 12.75 -27.26 0.83
C ASP A 187 11.62 -26.45 1.52
N ALA A 188 11.89 -25.19 1.85
CA ALA A 188 10.96 -24.15 2.25
C ALA A 188 9.70 -24.15 1.35
N GLN A 189 8.54 -24.27 1.99
CA GLN A 189 7.28 -24.21 1.27
C GLN A 189 6.96 -22.75 0.92
N VAL A 190 6.75 -22.48 -0.36
CA VAL A 190 6.23 -21.18 -0.80
C VAL A 190 4.75 -21.12 -0.42
N ARG A 191 4.42 -20.21 0.50
CA ARG A 191 3.04 -20.01 0.99
C ARG A 191 2.31 -18.89 0.30
N TYR A 192 3.03 -17.82 0.01
CA TYR A 192 2.47 -16.60 -0.54
C TYR A 192 3.29 -16.14 -1.73
N ILE A 193 2.61 -15.53 -2.69
CA ILE A 193 3.24 -14.92 -3.85
C ILE A 193 2.68 -13.50 -4.00
N SER A 194 3.57 -12.53 -4.18
CA SER A 194 3.25 -11.20 -4.69
C SER A 194 3.79 -11.10 -6.11
N THR A 195 2.95 -10.82 -7.10
CA THR A 195 3.34 -10.79 -8.52
C THR A 195 2.55 -9.75 -9.30
N SER A 196 2.95 -9.42 -10.53
CA SER A 196 2.11 -8.72 -11.53
C SER A 196 1.60 -9.71 -12.59
N PRO A 197 0.60 -9.34 -13.43
CA PRO A 197 0.14 -10.18 -14.54
C PRO A 197 1.27 -10.66 -15.46
N GLY A 198 2.16 -9.76 -15.90
CA GLY A 198 3.29 -10.12 -16.76
C GLY A 198 4.26 -11.10 -16.10
N TYR A 199 4.64 -10.83 -14.85
CA TYR A 199 5.55 -11.72 -14.11
C TYR A 199 4.90 -13.06 -13.77
N LEU A 200 3.58 -13.09 -13.56
CA LEU A 200 2.83 -14.34 -13.36
C LEU A 200 2.93 -15.23 -14.60
N VAL A 201 2.82 -14.67 -15.80
CA VAL A 201 3.01 -15.42 -17.06
C VAL A 201 4.43 -15.99 -17.13
N SER A 202 5.46 -15.17 -16.89
CA SER A 202 6.86 -15.64 -16.88
C SER A 202 7.10 -16.75 -15.85
N LEU A 203 6.54 -16.59 -14.66
CA LEU A 203 6.63 -17.61 -13.61
C LEU A 203 5.95 -18.92 -14.02
N LEU A 204 4.73 -18.86 -14.57
CA LEU A 204 3.98 -20.04 -15.01
C LEU A 204 4.60 -20.77 -16.20
N ALA A 205 5.40 -20.08 -17.02
CA ALA A 205 6.20 -20.71 -18.08
C ALA A 205 7.24 -21.69 -17.50
N ASN A 206 7.64 -21.53 -16.23
CA ASN A 206 8.53 -22.43 -15.54
C ASN A 206 7.75 -23.60 -14.90
N ALA A 207 7.95 -24.82 -15.41
CA ALA A 207 7.27 -26.03 -14.94
C ALA A 207 7.43 -26.29 -13.42
N ARG A 208 8.56 -25.90 -12.81
CA ARG A 208 8.76 -26.06 -11.37
C ARG A 208 7.93 -25.04 -10.59
N PHE A 209 7.76 -23.81 -11.08
CA PHE A 209 6.88 -22.83 -10.45
C PHE A 209 5.41 -23.24 -10.55
N SER A 210 4.96 -23.71 -11.71
CA SER A 210 3.59 -24.24 -11.87
C SER A 210 3.30 -25.38 -10.88
N ARG A 211 4.31 -26.22 -10.58
CA ARG A 211 4.20 -27.27 -9.55
C ARG A 211 4.17 -26.71 -8.12
N VAL A 212 4.97 -25.68 -7.82
CA VAL A 212 4.97 -25.00 -6.52
C VAL A 212 3.63 -24.31 -6.26
N LEU A 213 3.16 -23.54 -7.25
CA LEU A 213 1.88 -22.85 -7.22
C LEU A 213 0.73 -23.81 -6.91
N SER A 214 0.74 -25.00 -7.53
CA SER A 214 -0.31 -25.99 -7.36
C SER A 214 -0.24 -26.84 -6.08
N ARG A 215 0.85 -26.74 -5.29
CA ARG A 215 1.09 -27.64 -4.14
C ARG A 215 1.15 -26.93 -2.80
N SER A 216 1.81 -25.78 -2.72
CA SER A 216 2.14 -25.16 -1.44
C SER A 216 1.59 -23.75 -1.27
N VAL A 217 1.30 -23.07 -2.37
CA VAL A 217 0.83 -21.69 -2.35
C VAL A 217 -0.61 -21.65 -1.88
N ARG A 218 -0.86 -20.86 -0.84
CA ARG A 218 -2.20 -20.64 -0.30
C ARG A 218 -2.85 -19.41 -0.91
N HIS A 219 -2.06 -18.37 -1.17
CA HIS A 219 -2.59 -17.10 -1.62
C HIS A 219 -1.62 -16.35 -2.55
N VAL A 220 -2.16 -15.79 -3.63
CA VAL A 220 -1.47 -14.92 -4.59
C VAL A 220 -2.05 -13.50 -4.51
N ALA A 221 -1.20 -12.52 -4.23
CA ALA A 221 -1.51 -11.11 -4.37
C ALA A 221 -1.02 -10.63 -5.75
N ILE A 222 -1.95 -10.24 -6.61
CA ILE A 222 -1.65 -9.79 -7.97
C ILE A 222 -1.72 -8.26 -8.00
N TYR A 223 -0.57 -7.62 -8.24
CA TYR A 223 -0.43 -6.19 -8.45
C TYR A 223 -0.89 -5.84 -9.86
N VAL A 224 -2.00 -5.10 -9.94
CA VAL A 224 -2.62 -4.65 -11.18
C VAL A 224 -2.61 -3.11 -11.22
N ASP A 225 -2.96 -2.55 -12.37
CA ASP A 225 -3.26 -1.13 -12.51
C ASP A 225 -4.78 -0.94 -12.74
N TRP A 226 -5.24 0.31 -12.74
CA TRP A 226 -6.63 0.65 -13.02
C TRP A 226 -6.90 0.92 -14.51
N GLU A 227 -5.93 0.69 -15.39
CA GLU A 227 -6.06 0.92 -16.84
C GLU A 227 -6.38 -0.38 -17.58
N HIS A 228 -5.85 -1.53 -17.14
CA HIS A 228 -5.90 -2.80 -17.87
C HIS A 228 -6.63 -3.89 -17.07
N GLU A 229 -7.96 -3.79 -16.97
CA GLU A 229 -8.78 -4.78 -16.26
C GLU A 229 -8.72 -6.17 -16.90
N ASP A 230 -8.55 -6.24 -18.22
CA ASP A 230 -8.39 -7.47 -19.00
C ASP A 230 -7.18 -8.30 -18.52
N LEU A 231 -6.07 -7.63 -18.21
CA LEU A 231 -4.87 -8.28 -17.64
C LEU A 231 -5.14 -8.82 -16.24
N ALA A 232 -5.98 -8.16 -15.45
CA ALA A 232 -6.39 -8.63 -14.12
C ALA A 232 -7.22 -9.92 -14.23
N PHE A 233 -8.21 -9.96 -15.14
CA PHE A 233 -9.00 -11.16 -15.40
C PHE A 233 -8.14 -12.31 -15.94
N ALA A 234 -7.27 -12.04 -16.92
CA ALA A 234 -6.37 -13.05 -17.48
C ALA A 234 -5.46 -13.67 -16.39
N ALA A 235 -4.89 -12.83 -15.51
CA ALA A 235 -4.07 -13.28 -14.40
C ALA A 235 -4.86 -14.12 -13.39
N LEU A 236 -6.08 -13.73 -13.05
CA LEU A 236 -6.97 -14.49 -12.17
C LEU A 236 -7.28 -15.89 -12.73
N HIS A 237 -7.56 -16.00 -14.03
CA HIS A 237 -7.83 -17.30 -14.66
C HIS A 237 -6.59 -18.20 -14.76
N ALA A 238 -5.39 -17.63 -14.79
CA ALA A 238 -4.13 -18.37 -14.84
C ALA A 238 -3.76 -19.03 -13.50
N VAL A 239 -4.24 -18.51 -12.36
CA VAL A 239 -3.98 -19.07 -11.02
C VAL A 239 -4.88 -20.28 -10.75
N PRO A 240 -4.38 -21.42 -10.24
CA PRO A 240 -5.21 -22.59 -9.91
C PRO A 240 -6.35 -22.28 -8.95
N GLU A 241 -7.51 -22.95 -9.14
CA GLU A 241 -8.76 -22.64 -8.43
C GLU A 241 -8.70 -22.79 -6.91
N HIS A 242 -7.84 -23.68 -6.40
CA HIS A 242 -7.67 -23.89 -4.95
C HIS A 242 -6.81 -22.82 -4.27
N VAL A 243 -6.19 -21.93 -5.04
CA VAL A 243 -5.32 -20.88 -4.52
C VAL A 243 -6.13 -19.60 -4.38
N GLU A 244 -6.11 -19.01 -3.18
CA GLU A 244 -6.79 -17.75 -2.92
C GLU A 244 -6.13 -16.61 -3.69
N VAL A 245 -6.91 -15.70 -4.26
CA VAL A 245 -6.40 -14.55 -5.01
C VAL A 245 -6.94 -13.25 -4.44
N SER A 246 -6.08 -12.25 -4.35
CA SER A 246 -6.48 -10.85 -4.13
C SER A 246 -5.79 -9.95 -5.14
N LEU A 247 -6.46 -8.91 -5.61
CA LEU A 247 -5.85 -7.89 -6.44
C LEU A 247 -5.40 -6.71 -5.57
N VAL A 248 -4.28 -6.11 -5.96
CA VAL A 248 -3.66 -4.98 -5.26
C VAL A 248 -3.33 -3.90 -6.29
N VAL A 249 -3.62 -2.65 -5.95
CA VAL A 249 -3.15 -1.49 -6.71
C VAL A 249 -2.22 -0.68 -5.81
N SER A 250 -1.06 -0.32 -6.34
CA SER A 250 -0.03 0.42 -5.63
C SER A 250 0.08 1.82 -6.22
N VAL A 251 0.02 2.85 -5.38
CA VAL A 251 0.14 4.25 -5.75
C VAL A 251 1.32 4.86 -4.98
N PRO A 252 2.56 4.66 -5.45
CA PRO A 252 3.76 5.06 -4.72
C PRO A 252 3.86 6.58 -4.50
N GLU A 253 3.32 7.39 -5.41
CA GLU A 253 3.27 8.85 -5.32
C GLU A 253 2.34 9.33 -4.20
N ALA A 254 1.43 8.48 -3.73
CA ALA A 254 0.58 8.71 -2.57
C ALA A 254 1.01 7.86 -1.36
N VAL A 255 2.09 7.07 -1.47
CA VAL A 255 2.53 6.10 -0.46
C VAL A 255 1.38 5.20 0.00
N ALA A 256 0.56 4.77 -0.96
CA ALA A 256 -0.74 4.13 -0.73
C ALA A 256 -0.86 2.79 -1.47
N GLU A 257 -1.56 1.83 -0.85
CA GLU A 257 -2.05 0.63 -1.53
C GLU A 257 -3.57 0.52 -1.38
N PHE A 258 -4.19 -0.08 -2.39
CA PHE A 258 -5.57 -0.52 -2.39
C PHE A 258 -5.59 -2.03 -2.58
N ARG A 259 -6.53 -2.73 -1.94
CA ARG A 259 -6.67 -4.17 -2.09
C ARG A 259 -8.11 -4.59 -2.24
N THR A 260 -8.34 -5.71 -2.89
CA THR A 260 -9.63 -6.40 -2.85
C THR A 260 -9.75 -7.28 -1.61
N GLY A 261 -10.96 -7.80 -1.38
CA GLY A 261 -11.11 -9.08 -0.66
C GLY A 261 -10.57 -10.26 -1.48
N LEU A 262 -10.94 -11.48 -1.10
CA LEU A 262 -10.69 -12.63 -1.97
C LEU A 262 -11.56 -12.52 -3.22
N VAL A 263 -10.95 -12.65 -4.39
CA VAL A 263 -11.64 -12.62 -5.69
C VAL A 263 -11.86 -14.05 -6.21
N ARG A 264 -12.97 -14.24 -6.91
CA ARG A 264 -13.36 -15.51 -7.53
C ARG A 264 -13.38 -15.37 -9.05
N ARG A 265 -13.23 -16.49 -9.75
CA ARG A 265 -13.19 -16.51 -11.23
C ARG A 265 -14.52 -16.10 -11.87
N GLU A 266 -15.63 -16.23 -11.14
CA GLU A 266 -16.95 -15.77 -11.57
C GLU A 266 -17.22 -14.28 -11.28
N ASP A 267 -16.32 -13.58 -10.57
CA ASP A 267 -16.48 -12.16 -10.31
C ASP A 267 -16.33 -11.38 -11.62
N ASN A 268 -17.29 -10.51 -11.94
CA ASN A 268 -17.25 -9.65 -13.13
C ASN A 268 -16.79 -8.22 -12.82
N THR A 269 -16.57 -7.90 -11.54
CA THR A 269 -16.17 -6.56 -11.06
C THR A 269 -15.31 -6.73 -9.81
N PHE A 270 -14.27 -5.91 -9.65
CA PHE A 270 -13.39 -6.00 -8.48
C PHE A 270 -13.63 -4.81 -7.53
N LYS A 271 -13.83 -5.09 -6.24
CA LYS A 271 -14.04 -4.04 -5.23
C LYS A 271 -12.75 -3.75 -4.50
N PHE A 272 -12.21 -2.55 -4.69
CA PHE A 272 -10.99 -2.10 -4.01
C PHE A 272 -11.30 -1.32 -2.74
N HIS A 273 -10.48 -1.55 -1.73
CA HIS A 273 -10.56 -0.89 -0.43
C HIS A 273 -9.23 -0.19 -0.16
N GLY A 274 -9.30 1.08 0.25
CA GLY A 274 -8.17 1.84 0.77
C GLY A 274 -8.02 1.69 2.28
N PHE A 275 -6.97 2.29 2.83
CA PHE A 275 -6.77 2.36 4.27
C PHE A 275 -7.46 3.61 4.85
N ASP A 276 -8.78 3.56 4.99
CA ASP A 276 -9.57 4.63 5.58
C ASP A 276 -9.17 4.87 7.06
N PRO A 277 -9.20 6.12 7.56
CA PRO A 277 -9.44 7.38 6.84
C PRO A 277 -8.17 7.97 6.20
N HIS A 278 -7.03 7.28 6.27
CA HIS A 278 -5.72 7.82 5.87
C HIS A 278 -5.53 7.94 4.36
N ILE A 279 -6.14 7.04 3.59
CA ILE A 279 -6.10 7.04 2.13
C ILE A 279 -7.52 7.21 1.63
N SER A 280 -7.82 8.36 1.02
CA SER A 280 -9.12 8.66 0.42
C SER A 280 -8.99 8.80 -1.08
N VAL A 281 -10.11 8.63 -1.78
CA VAL A 281 -10.16 8.78 -3.23
C VAL A 281 -11.31 9.69 -3.63
N THR A 282 -11.04 10.64 -4.52
CA THR A 282 -12.03 11.54 -5.11
C THR A 282 -11.99 11.45 -6.64
N TRP A 283 -13.10 11.78 -7.28
CA TRP A 283 -13.17 11.89 -8.74
C TRP A 283 -13.01 13.35 -9.12
N GLY A 284 -12.06 13.65 -10.01
CA GLY A 284 -11.91 14.98 -10.57
C GLY A 284 -13.17 15.40 -11.32
N LYS A 285 -13.54 16.69 -11.22
CA LYS A 285 -14.61 17.25 -12.05
C LYS A 285 -14.19 17.16 -13.51
N LEU A 286 -14.99 16.50 -14.35
CA LEU A 286 -14.81 16.53 -15.79
C LEU A 286 -14.86 18.01 -16.22
N GLY A 287 -13.75 18.53 -16.76
CA GLY A 287 -13.74 19.90 -17.25
C GLY A 287 -14.75 20.06 -18.37
N ASP A 288 -15.45 21.19 -18.39
CA ASP A 288 -16.45 21.61 -19.41
C ASP A 288 -15.84 21.85 -20.81
N ASN A 289 -14.74 21.18 -21.17
CA ASN A 289 -14.19 21.24 -22.51
C ASN A 289 -15.00 20.33 -23.44
N SER A 290 -16.10 20.89 -23.93
CA SER A 290 -16.97 20.34 -24.97
C SER A 290 -16.32 20.37 -26.36
N ASP A 291 -15.06 19.97 -26.48
CA ASP A 291 -14.40 19.84 -27.78
C ASP A 291 -13.37 18.70 -27.76
N SER A 292 -13.88 17.49 -27.95
CA SER A 292 -13.33 16.45 -28.83
C SER A 292 -13.92 15.11 -28.45
N CYS A 293 -14.24 14.30 -29.46
CA CYS A 293 -14.61 12.91 -29.34
C CYS A 293 -13.42 12.11 -28.76
N SER A 294 -13.23 12.17 -27.44
CA SER A 294 -12.31 11.32 -26.68
C SER A 294 -13.10 10.85 -25.47
N GLU A 295 -13.23 9.54 -25.30
CA GLU A 295 -13.99 8.97 -24.19
C GLU A 295 -13.57 9.58 -22.84
N PRO A 296 -14.51 9.79 -21.90
CA PRO A 296 -14.21 10.46 -20.64
C PRO A 296 -13.24 9.61 -19.81
N ARG A 297 -11.95 9.95 -19.86
CA ARG A 297 -10.94 9.46 -18.92
C ARG A 297 -11.29 10.02 -17.55
N SER A 298 -11.69 9.15 -16.63
CA SER A 298 -11.97 9.56 -15.27
C SER A 298 -10.69 10.01 -14.57
N ASP A 299 -10.65 11.25 -14.06
CA ASP A 299 -9.51 11.82 -13.34
C ASP A 299 -9.56 11.38 -11.86
N LEU A 300 -9.25 10.10 -11.58
CA LEU A 300 -9.26 9.58 -10.22
C LEU A 300 -8.09 10.18 -9.43
N ARG A 301 -8.37 10.64 -8.21
CA ARG A 301 -7.40 11.31 -7.35
C ARG A 301 -7.29 10.61 -6.02
N VAL A 302 -6.08 10.23 -5.65
CA VAL A 302 -5.75 9.61 -4.38
C VAL A 302 -5.16 10.67 -3.45
N THR A 303 -5.65 10.73 -2.22
CA THR A 303 -5.13 11.61 -1.18
C THR A 303 -4.66 10.78 0.00
N HIS A 304 -3.39 10.93 0.37
CA HIS A 304 -2.86 10.44 1.63
C HIS A 304 -2.85 11.57 2.66
N LEU A 305 -3.55 11.36 3.77
CA LEU A 305 -3.58 12.26 4.91
C LEU A 305 -3.38 11.48 6.21
N SER A 306 -2.19 11.60 6.78
CA SER A 306 -1.84 11.00 8.07
C SER A 306 -0.86 11.89 8.83
N ARG A 307 -0.44 11.48 10.04
CA ARG A 307 0.65 12.17 10.74
C ARG A 307 2.00 12.07 9.99
N TRP A 308 2.17 11.06 9.15
CA TRP A 308 3.42 10.76 8.46
C TRP A 308 3.56 11.42 7.08
N GLY A 309 2.44 11.83 6.49
CA GLY A 309 2.45 12.41 5.14
C GLY A 309 1.14 13.10 4.80
N PHE A 310 1.27 14.13 3.98
CA PHE A 310 0.16 14.78 3.28
C PHE A 310 0.49 14.89 1.80
N LEU A 311 -0.23 14.10 0.99
CA LEU A 311 -0.05 13.97 -0.46
C LEU A 311 -1.45 14.05 -1.10
N PRO A 312 -1.96 15.27 -1.34
CA PRO A 312 -3.31 15.46 -1.85
C PRO A 312 -3.39 15.29 -3.37
N GLY A 313 -4.49 14.71 -3.83
CA GLY A 313 -4.90 14.86 -5.24
C GLY A 313 -4.00 14.15 -6.26
N VAL A 314 -3.27 13.11 -5.84
CA VAL A 314 -2.39 12.30 -6.70
C VAL A 314 -3.22 11.70 -7.83
N ARG A 315 -2.97 12.12 -9.06
CA ARG A 315 -3.75 11.63 -10.22
C ARG A 315 -3.35 10.21 -10.56
N VAL A 316 -4.34 9.35 -10.73
CA VAL A 316 -4.15 7.98 -11.20
C VAL A 316 -4.99 7.78 -12.45
N LYS A 317 -4.36 7.19 -13.47
CA LYS A 317 -5.06 6.85 -14.71
C LYS A 317 -5.99 5.67 -14.47
N THR A 318 -7.12 5.70 -15.17
CA THR A 318 -8.15 4.67 -15.06
C THR A 318 -8.95 4.65 -16.36
N GLU A 319 -9.15 3.46 -16.93
CA GLU A 319 -10.02 3.27 -18.10
C GLU A 319 -11.39 2.77 -17.61
N ARG A 320 -12.31 3.72 -17.40
CA ARG A 320 -13.77 3.47 -17.28
C ARG A 320 -14.15 2.24 -16.42
N VAL A 321 -13.69 2.16 -15.17
CA VAL A 321 -13.69 0.85 -14.51
C VAL A 321 -14.90 0.53 -13.65
N ALA A 322 -15.31 -0.73 -13.70
CA ALA A 322 -16.09 -1.45 -12.72
C ALA A 322 -15.37 -1.67 -11.37
N TYR A 323 -14.71 -0.62 -10.85
CA TYR A 323 -14.16 -0.62 -9.50
C TYR A 323 -15.07 0.19 -8.59
N SER A 324 -15.70 -0.48 -7.63
CA SER A 324 -16.31 0.25 -6.51
C SER A 324 -15.24 0.43 -5.44
N LEU A 325 -15.01 1.68 -5.05
CA LEU A 325 -14.23 2.00 -3.86
C LEU A 325 -15.13 1.73 -2.67
N GLY A 326 -14.85 0.65 -1.95
CA GLY A 326 -15.59 0.36 -0.73
C GLY A 326 -15.13 1.28 0.38
N ARG A 327 -16.01 2.16 0.88
CA ARG A 327 -15.86 2.71 2.23
C ARG A 327 -15.85 1.54 3.19
N THR A 328 -14.79 1.41 3.98
CA THR A 328 -14.73 0.37 5.01
C THR A 328 -15.80 0.70 6.06
N PRO A 329 -16.84 -0.14 6.28
CA PRO A 329 -17.66 0.06 7.46
C PRO A 329 -16.77 -0.25 8.67
N ALA A 330 -16.74 0.67 9.64
CA ALA A 330 -16.17 0.40 10.95
C ALA A 330 -16.83 -0.87 11.52
N GLY A 331 -16.05 -1.94 11.67
CA GLY A 331 -16.47 -3.21 12.27
C GLY A 331 -16.86 -4.30 11.28
N PHE A 332 -15.94 -5.26 11.07
CA PHE A 332 -16.34 -6.59 10.60
C PHE A 332 -16.75 -7.44 11.80
N GLY A 333 -18.05 -7.63 11.95
CA GLY A 333 -18.62 -8.68 12.80
C GLY A 333 -18.17 -10.05 12.28
N VAL A 334 -17.53 -10.81 13.15
CA VAL A 334 -17.21 -12.23 12.95
C VAL A 334 -18.52 -12.99 12.73
N ARG A 335 -18.80 -13.43 11.49
CA ARG A 335 -19.74 -14.54 11.30
C ARG A 335 -18.99 -15.81 11.68
N ARG A 336 -19.29 -16.31 12.88
CA ARG A 336 -18.97 -17.68 13.27
C ARG A 336 -19.81 -18.61 12.39
N HIS A 337 -19.15 -19.50 11.65
CA HIS A 337 -19.73 -20.77 11.24
C HIS A 337 -19.12 -21.86 12.11
#